data_AF-A0A482CGC2-F1
#
_entry.id   AF-A0A482CGC2-F1
#
_cell.length_a   1.000
_cell.length_b   1.000
_cell.length_c   1.000
_cell.angle_alpha   90.00
_cell.angle_beta   90.00
_cell.angle_gamma   90.00
#
_symmetry.space_group_name_H-M   'P 1'
#
loop_
_entity.id
_entity.type
_entity.pdbx_description
1 polymer ?
#
loop_
_entity_poly.entity_id
_entity_poly.type
_entity_poly.pdbx_seq_one_letter_code
_entity_poly.pdbx_strand_id
1 'polypeptide(L)'
;MPGSRRNDNLVDETFTVVADVPSRTVPVTGREKEASTHHRDGMPAQSMGEYAEASRNHYEAARPETDPHDRSHIPHNIGLVRASSGEHARAPDHHSQALGRNPSPPQAPNNTAAIRHHRGERAIRQGDLETPEARSDRAADHWKQAVPPAPNNYTEAQNRSKVTGRFGD
;
A
#
# COMPACT_ATOMS: atom_id res chain seq x y z
N MET A 1 1.04 -24.30 21.93
CA MET A 1 1.19 -23.05 21.16
C MET A 1 0.05 -23.00 20.15
N PRO A 2 -0.93 -22.10 20.26
CA PRO A 2 -1.94 -21.98 19.21
C PRO A 2 -1.28 -21.29 18.01
N GLY A 3 -1.41 -21.91 16.83
CA GLY A 3 -0.80 -21.45 15.59
C GLY A 3 -1.26 -20.04 15.23
N SER A 4 -0.29 -19.18 14.92
CA SER A 4 -0.53 -17.87 14.32
C SER A 4 -1.36 -18.08 13.06
N ARG A 5 -2.63 -17.67 13.10
CA ARG A 5 -3.43 -17.47 11.89
C ARG A 5 -2.71 -16.39 11.09
N ARG A 6 -1.84 -16.79 10.16
CA ARG A 6 -1.45 -15.92 9.06
C ARG A 6 -2.75 -15.45 8.43
N ASN A 7 -2.97 -14.15 8.51
CA ASN A 7 -4.15 -13.52 7.96
C ASN A 7 -4.04 -13.71 6.44
N ASP A 8 -4.96 -14.45 5.82
CA ASP A 8 -5.08 -14.59 4.36
C ASP A 8 -5.54 -13.26 3.71
N ASN A 9 -5.04 -12.14 4.20
CA ASN A 9 -5.37 -10.80 3.76
C ASN A 9 -4.39 -10.41 2.65
N LEU A 10 -4.92 -9.71 1.65
CA LEU A 10 -4.26 -9.15 0.45
C LEU A 10 -2.83 -8.60 0.70
N VAL A 11 -2.57 -8.15 1.93
CA VAL A 11 -1.29 -7.69 2.53
C VAL A 11 -0.13 -8.65 2.32
N ASP A 12 -0.33 -9.94 2.62
CA ASP A 12 0.78 -10.91 2.72
C ASP A 12 1.33 -11.29 1.33
N GLU A 13 0.48 -11.27 0.29
CA GLU A 13 0.89 -11.64 -1.07
C GLU A 13 1.33 -10.46 -1.94
N THR A 14 0.74 -9.26 -1.77
CA THR A 14 0.88 -8.20 -2.80
C THR A 14 1.47 -6.87 -2.32
N PHE A 15 1.42 -6.56 -1.02
CA PHE A 15 1.84 -5.25 -0.54
C PHE A 15 3.28 -5.27 -0.04
N THR A 16 4.17 -4.63 -0.79
CA THR A 16 5.52 -4.34 -0.29
C THR A 16 5.43 -3.28 0.79
N VAL A 17 5.63 -3.66 2.05
CA VAL A 17 5.67 -2.69 3.14
C VAL A 17 6.95 -1.87 3.01
N VAL A 18 6.82 -0.54 3.00
CA VAL A 18 7.98 0.34 2.98
C VAL A 18 8.57 0.37 4.38
N ALA A 19 9.65 -0.39 4.57
CA ALA A 19 10.51 -0.21 5.73
C ALA A 19 11.36 1.05 5.50
N ASP A 20 11.24 2.00 6.42
CA ASP A 20 12.14 3.14 6.48
C ASP A 20 13.57 2.64 6.73
N VAL A 21 14.48 2.88 5.78
CA VAL A 21 15.91 2.68 5.97
C VAL A 21 16.47 4.06 6.29
N PRO A 22 16.83 4.34 7.56
CA PRO A 22 17.38 5.64 7.88
C PRO A 22 18.65 5.88 7.06
N SER A 23 18.65 6.97 6.29
CA SER A 23 19.81 7.46 5.55
C SER A 23 20.98 7.63 6.50
N ARG A 24 21.99 6.77 6.37
CA ARG A 24 23.06 6.54 7.35
C ARG A 24 24.13 7.65 7.38
N THR A 25 23.81 8.85 6.89
CA THR A 25 24.82 9.87 6.53
C THR A 25 24.59 11.24 7.19
N VAL A 26 23.49 11.46 7.90
CA VAL A 26 23.15 12.77 8.52
C VAL A 26 22.83 12.57 10.01
N PRO A 27 23.22 13.49 10.92
CA PRO A 27 22.81 13.40 12.32
C PRO A 27 21.29 13.48 12.44
N VAL A 28 20.66 12.35 12.77
CA VAL A 28 19.21 12.23 12.96
C VAL A 28 18.78 13.12 14.14
N THR A 29 17.93 14.10 13.88
CA THR A 29 17.39 14.99 14.93
C THR A 29 16.52 14.20 15.92
N GLY A 30 16.25 14.78 17.09
CA GLY A 30 15.36 14.14 18.09
C GLY A 30 13.96 13.85 17.54
N ARG A 31 13.47 14.68 16.60
CA ARG A 31 12.17 14.52 15.94
C ARG A 31 12.18 13.36 14.95
N GLU A 32 13.18 13.27 14.08
CA GLU A 32 13.29 12.13 13.14
C GLU A 32 13.39 10.79 13.89
N LYS A 33 14.09 10.75 15.05
CA LYS A 33 14.10 9.54 15.89
C LYS A 33 12.71 9.19 16.43
N GLU A 34 11.95 10.18 16.87
CA GLU A 34 10.57 10.00 17.35
C GLU A 34 9.64 9.48 16.24
N ALA A 35 9.73 10.07 15.03
CA ALA A 35 9.00 9.61 13.85
C ALA A 35 9.35 8.15 13.50
N SER A 36 10.64 7.83 13.49
CA SER A 36 11.16 6.50 13.17
C SER A 36 10.70 5.44 14.18
N THR A 37 10.67 5.77 15.48
CA THR A 37 10.13 4.86 16.52
C THR A 37 8.68 4.51 16.23
N HIS A 38 7.83 5.52 16.03
CA HIS A 38 6.42 5.27 15.73
C HIS A 38 6.22 4.47 14.43
N HIS A 39 7.02 4.74 13.39
CA HIS A 39 7.01 3.92 12.17
C HIS A 39 7.36 2.46 12.46
N ARG A 40 8.43 2.24 13.23
CA ARG A 40 8.92 0.91 13.59
C ARG A 40 7.93 0.11 14.42
N ASP A 41 7.15 0.79 15.27
CA ASP A 41 6.12 0.18 16.11
C ASP A 41 4.81 -0.09 15.34
N GLY A 42 4.47 0.71 14.33
CA GLY A 42 3.29 0.49 13.49
C GLY A 42 3.39 -0.73 12.58
N MET A 43 4.59 -1.05 12.12
CA MET A 43 4.87 -2.17 11.20
C MET A 43 4.51 -3.55 11.76
N PRO A 44 4.98 -3.97 12.96
CA PRO A 44 4.61 -5.26 13.54
C PRO A 44 3.11 -5.32 13.85
N ALA A 45 2.51 -4.23 14.36
CA ALA A 45 1.07 -4.15 14.61
C ALA A 45 0.26 -4.41 13.33
N GLN A 46 0.70 -3.87 12.18
CA GLN A 46 0.07 -4.15 10.88
C GLN A 46 0.13 -5.64 10.54
N SER A 47 1.30 -6.27 10.67
CA SER A 47 1.49 -7.70 10.38
C SER A 47 0.74 -8.62 11.34
N MET A 48 0.51 -8.20 12.58
CA MET A 48 -0.26 -8.93 13.58
C MET A 48 -1.78 -8.72 13.45
N GLY A 49 -2.23 -7.84 12.53
CA GLY A 49 -3.65 -7.53 12.35
C GLY A 49 -4.20 -6.51 13.36
N GLU A 50 -3.34 -5.87 14.14
CA GLU A 50 -3.69 -4.84 15.13
C GLU A 50 -3.86 -3.48 14.43
N TYR A 51 -4.83 -3.41 13.51
CA TYR A 51 -4.98 -2.28 12.59
C TYR A 51 -5.25 -0.93 13.27
N ALA A 52 -5.91 -0.94 14.42
CA ALA A 52 -6.14 0.28 15.21
C ALA A 52 -4.83 0.84 15.78
N GLU A 53 -3.97 -0.05 16.30
CA GLU A 53 -2.65 0.31 16.83
C GLU A 53 -1.70 0.74 15.70
N ALA A 54 -1.66 0.00 14.61
CA ALA A 54 -0.88 0.35 13.42
C ALA A 54 -1.25 1.75 12.90
N SER A 55 -2.55 2.03 12.76
CA SER A 55 -3.04 3.34 12.33
C SER A 55 -2.62 4.44 13.30
N ARG A 56 -2.77 4.22 14.61
CA ARG A 56 -2.38 5.19 15.64
C ARG A 56 -0.90 5.51 15.54
N ASN A 57 -0.05 4.49 15.48
CA ASN A 57 1.40 4.65 15.36
C ASN A 57 1.77 5.47 14.11
N HIS A 58 1.17 5.20 12.95
CA HIS A 58 1.43 6.00 11.74
C HIS A 58 0.95 7.46 11.86
N TYR A 59 -0.17 7.75 12.53
CA TYR A 59 -0.58 9.13 12.79
C TYR A 59 0.32 9.83 13.81
N GLU A 60 0.83 9.12 14.81
CA GLU A 60 1.77 9.69 15.79
C GLU A 60 3.12 10.02 15.13
N ALA A 61 3.59 9.19 14.19
CA ALA A 61 4.77 9.47 13.37
C ALA A 61 4.66 10.77 12.57
N ALA A 62 3.44 11.19 12.19
CA ALA A 62 3.19 12.39 11.39
C ALA A 62 3.47 13.72 12.09
N ARG A 63 3.52 13.72 13.42
CA ARG A 63 3.71 14.93 14.23
C ARG A 63 5.15 15.42 14.20
N PRO A 64 6.15 14.57 14.50
CA PRO A 64 7.55 14.98 14.42
C PRO A 64 8.10 14.99 12.99
N GLU A 65 7.47 14.27 12.05
CA GLU A 65 7.97 14.14 10.67
C GLU A 65 7.77 15.43 9.86
N THR A 66 8.88 15.97 9.34
CA THR A 66 8.92 17.23 8.60
C THR A 66 9.38 17.07 7.16
N ASP A 67 10.11 16.00 6.86
CA ASP A 67 10.62 15.78 5.51
C ASP A 67 9.47 15.40 4.56
N PRO A 68 9.28 16.10 3.43
CA PRO A 68 8.16 15.82 2.51
C PRO A 68 8.15 14.39 1.95
N HIS A 69 9.33 13.80 1.72
CA HIS A 69 9.48 12.44 1.24
C HIS A 69 9.05 11.46 2.34
N ASP A 70 9.54 11.62 3.57
CA ASP A 70 9.22 10.70 4.66
C ASP A 70 7.76 10.86 5.13
N ARG A 71 7.22 12.08 5.04
CA ARG A 71 5.79 12.35 5.24
C ARG A 71 4.88 11.64 4.24
N SER A 72 5.40 11.20 3.09
CA SER A 72 4.64 10.39 2.12
C SER A 72 4.43 8.94 2.59
N HIS A 73 5.31 8.41 3.46
CA HIS A 73 5.20 7.05 3.97
C HIS A 73 4.03 6.88 4.95
N ILE A 74 3.65 7.92 5.68
CA ILE A 74 2.52 7.89 6.62
C ILE A 74 1.18 7.58 5.92
N PRO A 75 0.69 8.39 4.96
CA PRO A 75 -0.56 8.07 4.27
C PRO A 75 -0.43 6.77 3.48
N HIS A 76 0.75 6.42 2.96
CA HIS A 76 0.96 5.15 2.29
C HIS A 76 0.66 3.98 3.23
N ASN A 77 1.28 3.95 4.41
CA ASN A 77 1.10 2.89 5.39
C ASN A 77 -0.32 2.87 5.98
N ILE A 78 -0.96 4.03 6.17
CA ILE A 78 -2.38 4.07 6.54
C ILE A 78 -3.26 3.44 5.44
N GLY A 79 -2.93 3.67 4.16
CA GLY A 79 -3.58 3.01 3.03
C GLY A 79 -3.44 1.48 3.09
N LEU A 80 -2.24 0.98 3.41
CA LEU A 80 -1.98 -0.44 3.65
C LEU A 80 -2.85 -0.99 4.79
N VAL A 81 -2.84 -0.34 5.95
CA VAL A 81 -3.62 -0.76 7.12
C VAL A 81 -5.12 -0.80 6.80
N ARG A 82 -5.65 0.19 6.08
CA ARG A 82 -7.06 0.20 5.66
C ARG A 82 -7.40 -0.89 4.66
N ALA A 83 -6.51 -1.18 3.71
CA ALA A 83 -6.72 -2.31 2.81
C ALA A 83 -6.74 -3.62 3.59
N SER A 84 -5.79 -3.78 4.53
CA SER A 84 -5.69 -4.92 5.44
C SER A 84 -6.93 -5.12 6.31
N SER A 85 -7.54 -4.03 6.78
CA SER A 85 -8.76 -4.07 7.61
C SER A 85 -10.05 -4.32 6.82
N GLY A 86 -9.96 -4.44 5.48
CA GLY A 86 -11.10 -4.63 4.60
C GLY A 86 -11.76 -3.33 4.10
N GLU A 87 -11.25 -2.15 4.51
CA GLU A 87 -11.67 -0.83 4.01
C GLU A 87 -11.08 -0.53 2.61
N HIS A 88 -11.20 -1.49 1.69
CA HIS A 88 -10.65 -1.41 0.32
C HIS A 88 -11.13 -0.19 -0.49
N ALA A 89 -12.30 0.37 -0.17
CA ALA A 89 -12.83 1.55 -0.84
C ALA A 89 -12.08 2.84 -0.45
N ARG A 90 -11.51 2.91 0.75
CA ARG A 90 -10.86 4.11 1.31
C ARG A 90 -9.34 4.10 1.16
N ALA A 91 -8.74 2.91 1.03
CA ALA A 91 -7.30 2.77 0.89
C ALA A 91 -6.70 3.55 -0.32
N PRO A 92 -7.35 3.60 -1.51
CA PRO A 92 -6.84 4.38 -2.65
C PRO A 92 -6.72 5.89 -2.40
N ASP A 93 -7.57 6.48 -1.55
CA ASP A 93 -7.49 7.90 -1.22
C ASP A 93 -6.21 8.23 -0.45
N HIS A 94 -5.79 7.31 0.43
CA HIS A 94 -4.55 7.46 1.18
C HIS A 94 -3.32 7.28 0.31
N HIS A 95 -3.33 6.32 -0.63
CA HIS A 95 -2.26 6.21 -1.63
C HIS A 95 -2.18 7.44 -2.54
N SER A 96 -3.32 8.05 -2.88
CA SER A 96 -3.34 9.29 -3.67
C SER A 96 -2.75 10.46 -2.88
N GLN A 97 -3.01 10.54 -1.57
CA GLN A 97 -2.36 11.52 -0.70
C GLN A 97 -0.85 11.29 -0.58
N ALA A 98 -0.39 10.04 -0.54
CA ALA A 98 1.03 9.70 -0.56
C ALA A 98 1.69 10.20 -1.84
N LEU A 99 1.08 9.90 -3.00
CA LEU A 99 1.57 10.32 -4.31
C LEU A 99 1.57 11.84 -4.51
N GLY A 100 0.61 12.55 -3.92
CA GLY A 100 0.60 14.01 -3.91
C GLY A 100 1.76 14.64 -3.12
N ARG A 101 2.36 13.90 -2.18
CA ARG A 101 3.54 14.34 -1.41
C ARG A 101 4.84 13.89 -2.09
N ASN A 102 4.87 12.65 -2.56
CA ASN A 102 6.01 12.08 -3.27
C ASN A 102 5.48 11.22 -4.44
N PRO A 103 5.64 11.68 -5.69
CA PRO A 103 5.13 10.96 -6.87
C PRO A 103 6.02 9.78 -7.30
N SER A 104 7.21 9.65 -6.72
CA SER A 104 8.25 8.70 -7.13
C SER A 104 8.01 7.21 -6.78
N PRO A 105 7.40 6.84 -5.63
CA PRO A 105 7.40 5.46 -5.18
C PRO A 105 6.37 4.61 -5.96
N PRO A 106 6.79 3.56 -6.69
CA PRO A 106 5.88 2.73 -7.47
C PRO A 106 4.99 1.79 -6.63
N GLN A 107 5.25 1.70 -5.33
CA GLN A 107 4.45 0.91 -4.40
C GLN A 107 3.01 1.43 -4.33
N ALA A 108 2.81 2.75 -4.21
CA ALA A 108 1.47 3.34 -4.10
C ALA A 108 0.55 3.03 -5.30
N PRO A 109 0.99 3.19 -6.57
CA PRO A 109 0.18 2.81 -7.72
C PRO A 109 0.01 1.28 -7.80
N ASN A 110 1.04 0.47 -7.52
CA ASN A 110 0.89 -1.00 -7.50
C ASN A 110 -0.18 -1.47 -6.51
N ASN A 111 -0.11 -0.94 -5.30
CA ASN A 111 -1.01 -1.28 -4.20
C ASN A 111 -2.44 -0.83 -4.51
N THR A 112 -2.60 0.34 -5.13
CA THR A 112 -3.92 0.83 -5.60
C THR A 112 -4.49 -0.07 -6.70
N ALA A 113 -3.66 -0.52 -7.64
CA ALA A 113 -4.07 -1.45 -8.68
C ALA A 113 -4.56 -2.78 -8.09
N ALA A 114 -3.79 -3.37 -7.15
CA ALA A 114 -4.15 -4.61 -6.48
C ALA A 114 -5.49 -4.51 -5.74
N ILE A 115 -5.72 -3.40 -5.00
CA ILE A 115 -6.98 -3.14 -4.31
C ILE A 115 -8.16 -3.05 -5.29
N ARG A 116 -7.99 -2.30 -6.38
CA ARG A 116 -9.06 -2.13 -7.39
C ARG A 116 -9.38 -3.45 -8.09
N HIS A 117 -8.35 -4.23 -8.43
CA HIS A 117 -8.52 -5.57 -9.00
C HIS A 117 -9.30 -6.49 -8.05
N HIS A 118 -8.89 -6.56 -6.79
CA HIS A 118 -9.58 -7.37 -5.78
C HIS A 118 -11.05 -6.97 -5.61
N ARG A 119 -11.35 -5.66 -5.62
CA ARG A 119 -12.74 -5.16 -5.59
C ARG A 119 -13.53 -5.57 -6.83
N GLY A 120 -12.95 -5.48 -8.01
CA GLY A 120 -13.57 -5.94 -9.26
C GLY A 120 -13.89 -7.43 -9.26
N GLU A 121 -12.93 -8.29 -8.86
CA GLU A 121 -13.16 -9.74 -8.78
C GLU A 121 -14.23 -10.12 -7.74
N ARG A 122 -14.29 -9.38 -6.62
CA ARG A 122 -15.35 -9.58 -5.63
C ARG A 122 -16.71 -9.19 -6.17
N ALA A 123 -16.81 -8.07 -6.87
CA ALA A 123 -18.06 -7.62 -7.49
C ALA A 123 -18.55 -8.62 -8.54
N ILE A 124 -17.67 -9.14 -9.40
CA ILE A 124 -17.98 -10.20 -10.37
C ILE A 124 -18.49 -11.47 -9.65
N ARG A 125 -17.80 -11.93 -8.61
CA ARG A 125 -18.24 -13.10 -7.81
C ARG A 125 -19.60 -12.91 -7.15
N GLN A 126 -19.94 -11.67 -6.80
CA GLN A 126 -21.23 -11.31 -6.20
C GLN A 126 -22.32 -11.06 -7.25
N GLY A 127 -22.01 -11.19 -8.54
CA GLY A 127 -22.93 -10.89 -9.65
C GLY A 127 -23.16 -9.40 -9.87
N ASP A 128 -22.46 -8.52 -9.15
CA ASP A 128 -22.51 -7.07 -9.31
C ASP A 128 -21.56 -6.64 -10.43
N LEU A 129 -21.99 -6.90 -11.66
CA LEU A 129 -21.28 -6.47 -12.87
C LEU A 129 -21.44 -4.97 -13.14
N GLU A 130 -22.26 -4.26 -12.38
CA GLU A 130 -22.51 -2.83 -12.57
C GLU A 130 -21.51 -1.94 -11.83
N THR A 131 -20.81 -2.48 -10.83
CA THR A 131 -19.75 -1.77 -10.12
C THR A 131 -18.64 -1.30 -11.10
N PRO A 132 -18.18 -0.04 -11.04
CA PRO A 132 -17.13 0.47 -11.93
C PRO A 132 -15.86 -0.37 -11.94
N GLU A 133 -15.45 -0.90 -10.78
CA GLU A 133 -14.29 -1.79 -10.67
C GLU A 133 -14.51 -3.15 -11.36
N ALA A 134 -15.73 -3.65 -11.45
CA ALA A 134 -16.06 -4.86 -12.22
C ALA A 134 -15.98 -4.60 -13.73
N ARG A 135 -16.35 -3.38 -14.15
CA ARG A 135 -16.41 -2.97 -15.56
C ARG A 135 -15.10 -2.41 -16.12
N SER A 136 -14.14 -2.04 -15.28
CA SER A 136 -13.04 -1.15 -15.68
C SER A 136 -11.66 -1.78 -15.64
N ASP A 137 -10.85 -1.49 -16.66
CA ASP A 137 -9.42 -1.83 -16.75
C ASP A 137 -8.52 -0.96 -15.85
N ARG A 138 -9.07 -0.11 -14.98
CA ARG A 138 -8.35 0.89 -14.17
C ARG A 138 -7.25 0.35 -13.26
N ALA A 139 -7.25 -0.95 -12.93
CA ALA A 139 -6.13 -1.59 -12.24
C ALA A 139 -4.89 -1.66 -13.15
N ALA A 140 -5.07 -1.97 -14.44
CA ALA A 140 -4.01 -2.01 -15.43
C ALA A 140 -3.35 -0.63 -15.64
N ASP A 141 -4.11 0.46 -15.60
CA ASP A 141 -3.56 1.82 -15.69
C ASP A 141 -2.61 2.16 -14.54
N HIS A 142 -2.89 1.65 -13.34
CA HIS A 142 -2.03 1.87 -12.18
C HIS A 142 -0.81 0.93 -12.21
N TRP A 143 -0.96 -0.30 -12.69
CA TRP A 143 0.20 -1.18 -12.95
C TRP A 143 1.10 -0.64 -14.06
N LYS A 144 0.56 0.00 -15.11
CA LYS A 144 1.35 0.70 -16.14
C LYS A 144 2.21 1.83 -15.56
N GLN A 145 1.81 2.43 -14.44
CA GLN A 145 2.61 3.44 -13.74
C GLN A 145 3.64 2.82 -12.79
N ALA A 146 3.32 1.67 -12.18
CA ALA A 146 4.17 1.02 -11.19
C ALA A 146 5.27 0.13 -11.78
N VAL A 147 5.00 -0.54 -12.91
CA VAL A 147 5.92 -1.53 -13.51
C VAL A 147 7.17 -0.91 -14.14
N PRO A 148 7.10 0.16 -14.95
CA PRO A 148 8.30 0.74 -15.58
C PRO A 148 9.43 1.14 -14.61
N PRO A 149 9.15 1.81 -13.46
CA PRO A 149 10.21 2.19 -12.53
C PRO A 149 10.80 1.03 -11.71
N ALA A 150 10.10 -0.11 -11.59
CA ALA A 150 10.60 -1.28 -10.87
C ALA A 150 10.12 -2.61 -11.51
N PRO A 151 10.64 -2.95 -12.70
CA PRO A 151 10.11 -4.05 -13.51
C PRO A 151 10.28 -5.42 -12.86
N ASN A 152 11.32 -5.62 -12.04
CA ASN A 152 11.57 -6.91 -11.40
C ASN A 152 10.82 -7.08 -10.06
N ASN A 153 10.19 -6.02 -9.54
CA ASN A 153 9.53 -6.04 -8.24
C ASN A 153 8.03 -6.38 -8.31
N TYR A 154 7.43 -6.31 -9.51
CA TYR A 154 5.98 -6.48 -9.70
C TYR A 154 5.66 -7.56 -10.74
N THR A 155 6.30 -8.71 -10.61
CA THR A 155 6.10 -9.86 -11.51
C THR A 155 4.64 -10.32 -11.55
N GLU A 156 3.91 -10.25 -10.44
CA GLU A 156 2.48 -10.56 -10.42
C GLU A 156 1.67 -9.54 -11.23
N ALA A 157 1.93 -8.24 -11.09
CA ALA A 157 1.29 -7.21 -11.91
C ALA A 157 1.55 -7.45 -13.41
N GLN A 158 2.78 -7.84 -13.78
CA GLN A 158 3.14 -8.19 -15.15
C GLN A 158 2.41 -9.44 -15.64
N ASN A 159 2.38 -10.50 -14.85
CA ASN A 159 1.73 -11.76 -15.20
C ASN A 159 0.21 -11.59 -15.33
N ARG A 160 -0.43 -10.88 -14.39
CA ARG A 160 -1.87 -10.59 -14.40
C ARG A 160 -2.25 -9.70 -15.60
N SER A 161 -1.40 -8.74 -15.93
CA SER A 161 -1.58 -7.90 -17.12
C SER A 161 -1.50 -8.70 -18.42
N LYS A 162 -0.61 -9.70 -18.50
CA LYS A 162 -0.51 -10.63 -19.65
C LYS A 162 -1.71 -11.57 -19.73
N VAL A 163 -2.14 -12.17 -18.62
CA VAL A 163 -3.28 -13.11 -18.58
C VAL A 163 -4.60 -12.42 -18.94
N THR A 164 -4.76 -11.15 -18.56
CA THR A 164 -5.97 -10.38 -18.89
C THR A 164 -5.96 -9.80 -20.31
N GLY A 165 -4.86 -9.94 -21.07
CA GLY A 165 -4.75 -9.45 -22.45
C GLY A 165 -4.69 -7.92 -22.58
N ARG A 166 -4.39 -7.20 -21.49
CA ARG A 166 -4.55 -5.73 -21.38
C ARG A 166 -3.27 -4.92 -21.64
N PHE A 167 -2.20 -5.61 -22.07
CA PHE A 167 -1.05 -5.03 -22.78
C PHE A 167 -1.04 -5.60 -24.20
N GLY A 168 -2.03 -5.22 -25.00
CA GLY A 168 -2.00 -5.39 -26.45
C GLY A 168 -1.75 -4.03 -27.07
N ASP A 169 -0.53 -3.86 -27.59
CA ASP A 169 0.08 -2.74 -28.34
C ASP A 169 -0.14 -1.30 -27.82
#